data_AF-F4QKJ3-F1
#
_entry.id   AF-F4QKJ3-F1
#
_cell.length_a   1.000
_cell.length_b   1.000
_cell.length_c   1.000
_cell.angle_alpha   90.00
_cell.angle_beta   90.00
_cell.angle_gamma   90.00
#
_symmetry.space_group_name_H-M   'P 1'
#
loop_
_entity.id
_entity.type
_entity.pdbx_description
1 polymer ?
#
loop_
_entity_poly.entity_id
_entity_poly.type
_entity_poly.pdbx_seq_one_letter_code
_entity_poly.pdbx_strand_id
1 'polypeptide(L)'
;MTRVFAESQILGLGGIMEKTEVRFVDGFDDSGWPVPEPAKAAGLNHRFAVIQETYRPDCVDMYFDEPLWFSMVDFAKTVATDIRIGVLEKRKYREVDVEAYLTTWSSTAHDDRDPPNFILGRDLTGLNLVIGTEYWCRGGGPEDYHDSYTYAVYSKIPMGVSVMAHLAGANSGGWDLAREPIIGVIKPKPPIWQRIWNWLVG
;
A
#
# COMPACT_ATOMS: atom_id res chain seq x y z
N MET A 1 37.23 -18.60 30.21
CA MET A 1 36.53 -17.33 30.43
C MET A 1 35.39 -17.25 29.44
N THR A 2 34.22 -17.72 29.84
CA THR A 2 33.04 -17.89 28.98
C THR A 2 32.00 -16.88 29.45
N ARG A 3 31.75 -15.83 28.66
CA ARG A 3 30.66 -14.88 28.95
C ARG A 3 29.36 -15.52 28.48
N VAL A 4 28.56 -15.96 29.45
CA VAL A 4 27.14 -16.28 29.28
C VAL A 4 26.42 -14.94 29.13
N PHE A 5 25.90 -14.65 27.95
CA PHE A 5 24.93 -13.57 27.77
C PHE A 5 23.59 -14.07 28.31
N ALA A 6 23.08 -13.38 29.32
CA ALA A 6 21.77 -13.63 29.88
C ALA A 6 20.70 -13.29 28.83
N GLU A 7 19.91 -14.29 28.44
CA GLU A 7 18.61 -14.09 27.83
C GLU A 7 17.71 -13.38 28.85
N SER A 8 17.41 -12.09 28.63
CA SER A 8 16.30 -11.46 29.34
C SER A 8 15.01 -11.90 28.64
N GLN A 9 14.38 -12.95 29.17
CA GLN A 9 12.99 -13.25 28.88
C GLN A 9 12.13 -12.10 29.40
N ILE A 10 11.66 -11.24 28.49
CA ILE A 10 10.55 -10.33 28.77
C ILE A 10 9.28 -11.16 28.65
N LEU A 11 8.86 -11.73 29.79
CA LEU A 11 7.50 -12.20 30.00
C LEU A 11 6.60 -10.96 30.16
N GLY A 12 6.08 -10.46 29.05
CA GLY A 12 5.03 -9.44 29.03
C GLY A 12 3.81 -10.00 28.31
N LEU A 13 2.74 -10.27 29.06
CA LEU A 13 1.34 -10.39 28.64
C LEU A 13 1.11 -10.76 27.17
N GLY A 14 0.77 -12.02 26.90
CA GLY A 14 0.20 -12.47 25.63
C GLY A 14 -1.19 -11.84 25.40
N GLY A 15 -1.22 -10.54 25.18
CA GLY A 15 -2.35 -9.87 24.55
C GLY A 15 -2.54 -10.51 23.19
N ILE A 16 -3.79 -10.84 22.86
CA ILE A 16 -4.16 -11.22 21.51
C ILE A 16 -3.80 -10.01 20.66
N MET A 17 -2.72 -10.09 19.87
CA MET A 17 -2.45 -9.07 18.87
C MET A 17 -3.64 -9.06 17.92
N GLU A 18 -4.33 -7.92 17.84
CA GLU A 18 -5.41 -7.76 16.87
C GLU A 18 -4.84 -7.86 15.46
N LYS A 19 -5.62 -8.48 14.58
CA LYS A 19 -5.22 -8.62 13.17
C LYS A 19 -5.47 -7.30 12.44
N THR A 20 -4.61 -6.99 11.49
CA THR A 20 -4.84 -5.86 10.59
C THR A 20 -5.89 -6.25 9.54
N GLU A 21 -6.98 -5.48 9.43
CA GLU A 21 -7.97 -5.68 8.38
C GLU A 21 -7.41 -5.19 7.04
N VAL A 22 -7.53 -6.05 6.02
CA VAL A 22 -7.10 -5.74 4.65
C VAL A 22 -8.24 -6.01 3.68
N ARG A 23 -8.70 -4.96 3.01
CA ARG A 23 -9.73 -5.01 1.97
C ARG A 23 -9.12 -4.83 0.59
N PHE A 24 -9.89 -5.18 -0.45
CA PHE A 24 -9.44 -5.11 -1.83
C PHE A 24 -10.46 -4.38 -2.71
N VAL A 25 -9.98 -3.60 -3.67
CA VAL A 25 -10.82 -2.97 -4.71
C VAL A 25 -10.20 -3.25 -6.08
N ASP A 26 -10.99 -3.78 -7.01
CA ASP A 26 -10.55 -4.07 -8.38
C ASP A 26 -11.09 -3.05 -9.38
N GLY A 27 -10.21 -2.45 -10.19
CA GLY A 27 -10.54 -1.39 -11.14
C GLY A 27 -10.27 0.02 -10.61
N PHE A 28 -10.74 0.99 -11.39
CA PHE A 28 -10.75 2.40 -10.97
C PHE A 28 -12.08 2.72 -10.31
N ASP A 29 -12.02 3.38 -9.16
CA ASP A 29 -13.17 4.06 -8.59
C ASP A 29 -13.09 5.58 -8.85
N ASP A 30 -14.20 6.26 -8.63
CA ASP A 30 -14.30 7.72 -8.72
C ASP A 30 -13.72 8.42 -7.47
N SER A 31 -12.74 7.81 -6.79
CA SER A 31 -12.06 8.44 -5.63
C SER A 31 -11.39 9.76 -5.96
N GLY A 32 -11.25 10.09 -7.24
CA GLY A 32 -10.66 11.34 -7.70
C GLY A 32 -9.14 11.39 -7.53
N TRP A 33 -8.51 10.34 -7.01
CA TRP A 33 -7.05 10.28 -6.93
C TRP A 33 -6.46 10.11 -8.33
N PRO A 34 -5.53 10.99 -8.74
CA PRO A 34 -4.94 10.89 -10.05
C PRO A 34 -4.08 9.63 -10.15
N VAL A 35 -4.19 8.91 -11.28
CA VAL A 35 -3.23 7.86 -11.64
C VAL A 35 -1.83 8.45 -11.58
N PRO A 36 -0.89 7.84 -10.83
CA PRO A 36 0.47 8.35 -10.72
C PRO A 36 1.12 8.55 -12.09
N GLU A 37 1.86 9.65 -12.27
CA GLU A 37 2.46 9.98 -13.56
C GLU A 37 3.34 8.85 -14.14
N PRO A 38 4.15 8.11 -13.35
CA PRO A 38 4.89 6.96 -13.89
C PRO A 38 3.98 5.88 -14.47
N ALA A 39 2.88 5.55 -13.79
CA ALA A 39 1.91 4.56 -14.26
C ALA A 39 1.19 5.02 -15.53
N LYS A 40 0.76 6.28 -15.55
CA LYS A 40 0.11 6.92 -16.70
C LYS A 40 1.03 6.96 -17.92
N ALA A 41 2.28 7.39 -17.75
CA ALA A 41 3.26 7.48 -18.83
C ALA A 41 3.60 6.10 -19.44
N ALA A 42 3.56 5.04 -18.63
CA ALA A 42 3.79 3.67 -19.08
C ALA A 42 2.52 2.95 -19.59
N GLY A 43 1.36 3.61 -19.59
CA GLY A 43 0.09 3.03 -20.02
C GLY A 43 -0.41 1.90 -19.12
N LEU A 44 -0.12 1.96 -17.82
CA LEU A 44 -0.59 1.01 -16.82
C LEU A 44 -2.06 1.33 -16.46
N ASN A 45 -2.96 0.85 -17.30
CA ASN A 45 -4.37 1.23 -17.30
C ASN A 45 -5.28 0.32 -16.46
N HIS A 46 -4.71 -0.54 -15.61
CA HIS A 46 -5.46 -1.33 -14.65
C HIS A 46 -5.01 -0.96 -13.24
N ARG A 47 -5.95 -0.78 -12.31
CA ARG A 47 -5.68 -0.52 -10.89
C ARG A 47 -6.30 -1.63 -10.05
N PHE A 48 -5.58 -2.09 -9.04
CA PHE A 48 -6.07 -2.96 -7.98
C PHE A 48 -5.56 -2.42 -6.65
N ALA A 49 -6.43 -2.10 -5.71
CA ALA A 49 -6.05 -1.52 -4.42
C ALA A 49 -6.04 -2.58 -3.32
N VAL A 50 -4.99 -2.57 -2.51
CA VAL A 50 -4.90 -3.24 -1.22
C VAL A 50 -5.08 -2.17 -0.15
N ILE A 51 -6.16 -2.25 0.61
CA ILE A 51 -6.57 -1.23 1.56
C ILE A 51 -6.32 -1.76 2.96
N GLN A 52 -5.35 -1.17 3.66
CA GLN A 52 -5.03 -1.48 5.05
C GLN A 52 -5.80 -0.50 5.95
N GLU A 53 -6.64 -1.03 6.83
CA GLU A 53 -7.27 -0.22 7.88
C GLU A 53 -6.17 0.30 8.82
N THR A 54 -6.19 1.61 9.12
CA THR A 54 -5.19 2.19 10.06
C THR A 54 -5.68 2.21 11.48
N TYR A 55 -7.00 2.10 11.70
CA TYR A 55 -7.55 1.97 13.04
C TYR A 55 -7.26 0.58 13.62
N ARG A 56 -6.67 0.59 14.82
CA ARG A 56 -6.45 -0.62 15.61
C ARG A 56 -6.82 -0.34 17.07
N PRO A 57 -7.63 -1.19 17.73
CA PRO A 57 -8.01 -0.97 19.13
C PRO A 57 -6.82 -0.96 20.10
N ASP A 58 -5.73 -1.62 19.74
CA ASP A 58 -4.47 -1.70 20.49
C ASP A 58 -3.43 -0.64 20.09
N CYS A 59 -3.76 0.25 19.14
CA CYS A 59 -2.90 1.35 18.71
C CYS A 59 -3.61 2.69 18.88
N VAL A 60 -2.97 3.63 19.57
CA VAL A 60 -3.55 4.97 19.80
C VAL A 60 -3.43 5.85 18.55
N ASP A 61 -2.42 5.58 17.73
CA ASP A 61 -2.12 6.31 16.50
C ASP A 61 -2.48 5.47 15.27
N MET A 62 -2.37 6.08 14.08
CA MET A 62 -2.52 5.37 12.83
C MET A 62 -1.49 4.25 12.71
N TYR A 63 -1.96 3.02 12.55
CA TYR A 63 -1.07 1.88 12.41
C TYR A 63 -0.58 1.73 10.97
N PHE A 64 0.74 1.58 10.81
CA PHE A 64 1.37 1.18 9.56
C PHE A 64 1.83 -0.29 9.69
N ASP A 65 1.26 -1.18 8.87
CA ASP A 65 1.64 -2.59 8.85
C ASP A 65 2.88 -2.78 7.97
N GLU A 66 4.05 -2.62 8.58
CA GLU A 66 5.34 -2.79 7.91
C GLU A 66 5.50 -4.17 7.24
N PRO A 67 5.10 -5.30 7.86
CA PRO A 67 5.06 -6.60 7.19
C PRO A 67 4.21 -6.62 5.91
N LEU A 68 3.04 -5.97 5.90
CA LEU A 68 2.20 -5.88 4.71
C LEU A 68 2.93 -5.13 3.59
N TRP A 69 3.57 -4.01 3.90
CA TRP A 69 4.36 -3.27 2.92
C TRP A 69 5.53 -4.11 2.36
N PHE A 70 6.26 -4.83 3.20
CA PHE A 70 7.31 -5.75 2.72
C PHE A 70 6.74 -6.83 1.80
N SER A 71 5.57 -7.38 2.11
CA SER A 71 4.91 -8.33 1.20
C SER A 71 4.56 -7.69 -0.15
N MET A 72 4.21 -6.40 -0.20
CA MET A 72 4.02 -5.70 -1.48
C MET A 72 5.33 -5.54 -2.26
N VAL A 73 6.46 -5.34 -1.58
CA VAL A 73 7.80 -5.34 -2.20
C VAL A 73 8.15 -6.72 -2.74
N ASP A 74 7.90 -7.78 -1.98
CA ASP A 74 8.13 -9.16 -2.41
C ASP A 74 7.25 -9.55 -3.58
N PHE A 75 5.97 -9.14 -3.58
CA PHE A 75 5.09 -9.29 -4.73
C PHE A 75 5.70 -8.63 -5.97
N ALA A 76 6.20 -7.39 -5.86
CA ALA A 76 6.82 -6.69 -6.98
C ALA A 76 8.02 -7.47 -7.55
N LYS A 77 8.85 -8.08 -6.68
CA LYS A 77 9.96 -8.96 -7.07
C LYS A 77 9.53 -10.22 -7.83
N THR A 78 8.27 -10.67 -7.69
CA THR A 78 7.74 -11.78 -8.49
C THR A 78 7.34 -11.38 -9.92
N VAL A 79 7.07 -10.08 -10.14
CA VAL A 79 6.54 -9.55 -11.40
C VAL A 79 7.63 -8.92 -12.27
N ALA A 80 8.68 -8.37 -11.65
CA ALA A 80 9.70 -7.59 -12.31
C ALA A 80 11.11 -7.96 -11.85
N THR A 81 12.09 -7.72 -12.72
CA THR A 81 13.51 -8.06 -12.48
C THR A 81 14.31 -6.90 -11.90
N ASP A 82 13.89 -5.65 -12.15
CA ASP A 82 14.48 -4.44 -11.58
C ASP A 82 13.43 -3.72 -10.74
N ILE A 83 13.62 -3.70 -9.42
CA ILE A 83 12.70 -3.05 -8.47
C ILE A 83 13.36 -1.79 -7.93
N ARG A 84 12.64 -0.67 -8.05
CA ARG A 84 13.05 0.64 -7.52
C ARG A 84 12.02 1.17 -6.56
N ILE A 85 12.48 1.89 -5.54
CA ILE A 85 11.63 2.61 -4.60
C ILE A 85 11.61 4.09 -5.01
N GLY A 86 10.42 4.60 -5.28
CA GLY A 86 10.17 6.01 -5.55
C GLY A 86 9.98 6.76 -4.24
N VAL A 87 10.89 7.68 -3.94
CA VAL A 87 10.83 8.54 -2.76
C VAL A 87 10.64 9.99 -3.17
N LEU A 88 9.78 10.71 -2.45
CA LEU A 88 9.61 12.15 -2.61
C LEU A 88 10.61 12.90 -1.72
N GLU A 89 11.64 13.48 -2.32
CA GLU A 89 12.63 14.30 -1.61
C GLU A 89 12.55 15.75 -2.12
N LYS A 90 12.30 16.72 -1.23
CA LYS A 90 12.23 18.15 -1.58
C LYS A 90 11.28 18.43 -2.77
N ARG A 91 10.13 17.75 -2.81
CA ARG A 91 9.12 17.80 -3.88
C ARG A 91 9.58 17.26 -5.24
N LYS A 92 10.67 16.50 -5.28
CA LYS A 92 11.14 15.79 -6.47
C LYS A 92 11.12 14.29 -6.20
N TYR A 93 10.58 13.53 -7.14
CA TYR A 93 10.70 12.09 -7.10
C TYR A 93 12.10 11.68 -7.48
N ARG A 94 12.67 10.78 -6.68
CA ARG A 94 13.91 10.07 -6.99
C ARG A 94 13.63 8.58 -6.87
N GLU A 95 14.28 7.81 -7.73
CA GLU A 95 14.25 6.35 -7.66
C GLU A 95 15.51 5.85 -6.97
N VAL A 96 15.34 4.91 -6.07
CA VAL A 96 16.43 4.24 -5.34
C VAL A 96 16.34 2.75 -5.64
N ASP A 97 17.50 2.09 -5.73
CA ASP A 97 17.54 0.63 -5.72
C ASP A 97 16.84 0.06 -4.48
N VAL A 98 16.05 -1.01 -4.66
CA VAL A 98 15.27 -1.59 -3.54
C VAL A 98 16.16 -2.07 -2.40
N GLU A 99 17.28 -2.71 -2.67
CA GLU A 99 18.14 -3.27 -1.62
C GLU A 99 18.88 -2.15 -0.87
N ALA A 100 19.29 -1.10 -1.59
CA ALA A 100 19.84 0.11 -0.95
C ALA A 100 18.81 0.82 -0.07
N TYR A 101 17.54 0.87 -0.51
CA TYR A 101 16.45 1.44 0.30
C TYR A 101 16.19 0.61 1.55
N LEU A 102 16.06 -0.72 1.42
CA LEU A 102 15.83 -1.65 2.53
C LEU A 102 16.98 -1.63 3.56
N THR A 103 18.22 -1.45 3.11
CA THR A 103 19.38 -1.25 3.99
C THR A 103 19.19 0.01 4.84
N THR A 104 18.83 1.13 4.20
CA THR A 104 18.57 2.40 4.92
C THR A 104 17.41 2.24 5.89
N TRP A 105 16.31 1.65 5.43
CA TRP A 105 15.11 1.38 6.20
C TRP A 105 15.39 0.60 7.49
N SER A 106 16.21 -0.45 7.41
CA SER A 106 16.57 -1.26 8.58
C SER A 106 17.28 -0.46 9.69
N SER A 107 17.95 0.64 9.33
CA SER A 107 18.63 1.54 10.26
C SER A 107 17.78 2.71 10.75
N THR A 108 16.63 2.97 10.12
CA THR A 108 15.65 3.99 10.53
C THR A 108 14.92 3.51 11.79
N ALA A 109 14.72 4.40 12.77
CA ALA A 109 13.92 4.09 13.96
C ALA A 109 12.47 3.73 13.56
N HIS A 110 11.85 2.80 14.29
CA HIS A 110 10.52 2.29 13.91
C HIS A 110 9.46 3.40 13.78
N ASP A 111 9.44 4.33 14.74
CA ASP A 111 8.49 5.46 14.76
C ASP A 111 8.71 6.49 13.63
N ASP A 112 9.88 6.45 12.98
CA ASP A 112 10.22 7.32 11.84
C ASP A 112 9.97 6.64 10.48
N ARG A 113 9.46 5.39 10.47
CA ARG A 113 9.19 4.64 9.24
C ARG A 113 7.79 4.94 8.72
N ASP A 114 7.75 5.56 7.55
CA ASP A 114 6.55 5.68 6.72
C ASP A 114 6.79 4.94 5.40
N PRO A 115 5.78 4.24 4.83
CA PRO A 115 5.93 3.59 3.53
C PRO A 115 6.36 4.63 2.47
N PRO A 116 7.21 4.27 1.49
CA PRO A 116 7.58 5.15 0.40
C PRO A 116 6.40 5.44 -0.54
N ASN A 117 6.53 6.45 -1.39
CA ASN A 117 5.46 6.82 -2.33
C ASN A 117 5.19 5.75 -3.38
N PHE A 118 6.24 5.08 -3.89
CA PHE A 118 6.10 4.10 -4.95
C PHE A 118 7.05 2.91 -4.81
N ILE A 119 6.58 1.75 -5.27
CA ILE A 119 7.40 0.63 -5.72
C ILE A 119 7.26 0.56 -7.24
N LEU A 120 8.36 0.59 -7.98
CA LEU A 120 8.40 0.57 -9.43
C LEU A 120 9.06 -0.74 -9.89
N GLY A 121 8.34 -1.51 -10.70
CA GLY A 121 8.85 -2.76 -11.29
C GLY A 121 9.11 -2.60 -12.78
N ARG A 122 10.32 -3.00 -13.21
CA ARG A 122 10.75 -2.99 -14.60
C ARG A 122 11.28 -4.35 -15.06
N ASP A 123 11.10 -4.59 -16.35
CA ASP A 123 11.74 -5.67 -17.10
C ASP A 123 12.38 -5.12 -18.40
N LEU A 124 12.81 -6.01 -19.29
CA LEU A 124 13.42 -5.64 -20.59
C LEU A 124 12.48 -4.83 -21.50
N THR A 125 11.16 -4.86 -21.26
CA THR A 125 10.13 -4.15 -22.02
C THR A 125 9.77 -2.79 -21.42
N GLY A 126 10.28 -2.48 -20.23
CA GLY A 126 10.10 -1.20 -19.54
C GLY A 126 9.35 -1.33 -18.22
N LEU A 127 8.67 -0.25 -17.82
CA LEU A 127 7.87 -0.21 -16.59
C LEU A 127 6.59 -1.03 -16.75
N ASN A 128 6.46 -2.09 -15.97
CA ASN A 128 5.36 -3.05 -16.05
C ASN A 128 4.46 -3.04 -14.80
N LEU A 129 4.96 -2.48 -13.70
CA LEU A 129 4.29 -2.42 -12.41
C LEU A 129 4.60 -1.09 -11.70
N VAL A 130 3.57 -0.47 -11.13
CA VAL A 130 3.72 0.60 -10.14
C VAL A 130 2.81 0.27 -8.97
N ILE A 131 3.35 0.21 -7.77
CA ILE A 131 2.54 0.14 -6.53
C ILE A 131 2.67 1.51 -5.86
N GLY A 132 1.60 2.30 -5.89
CA GLY A 132 1.56 3.61 -5.25
C GLY A 132 0.98 3.54 -3.85
N THR A 133 1.61 4.22 -2.90
CA THR A 133 1.07 4.40 -1.55
C THR A 133 0.17 5.64 -1.52
N GLU A 134 -1.08 5.43 -1.16
CA GLU A 134 -2.14 6.45 -1.05
C GLU A 134 -2.53 6.60 0.43
N TYR A 135 -2.37 7.81 0.98
CA TYR A 135 -2.53 8.11 2.41
C TYR A 135 -3.91 8.72 2.67
N TRP A 136 -4.96 7.95 2.48
CA TRP A 136 -6.33 8.43 2.63
C TRP A 136 -6.67 8.86 4.06
N CYS A 137 -5.98 8.28 5.04
CA CYS A 137 -5.90 8.72 6.43
C CYS A 137 -5.47 10.19 6.66
N ARG A 138 -4.79 10.83 5.69
CA ARG A 138 -4.33 12.23 5.84
C ARG A 138 -5.27 13.26 5.18
N GLY A 139 -6.28 12.82 4.44
CA GLY A 139 -7.14 13.73 3.66
C GLY A 139 -8.62 13.36 3.62
N GLY A 140 -9.01 12.20 4.20
CA GLY A 140 -10.31 11.60 3.99
C GLY A 140 -10.39 10.96 2.60
N GLY A 141 -10.59 9.64 2.55
CA GLY A 141 -10.89 8.93 1.31
C GLY A 141 -12.38 8.76 1.09
N PRO A 142 -12.82 8.36 -0.12
CA PRO A 142 -14.16 7.82 -0.28
C PRO A 142 -14.35 6.60 0.64
N GLU A 143 -15.60 6.20 0.86
CA GLU A 143 -16.04 5.25 1.89
C GLU A 143 -15.16 3.99 2.02
N ASP A 144 -14.72 3.40 0.90
CA ASP A 144 -13.87 2.20 0.93
C ASP A 144 -12.43 2.45 1.41
N TYR A 145 -11.95 3.68 1.34
CA TYR A 145 -10.56 4.09 1.58
C TYR A 145 -10.41 5.00 2.79
N HIS A 146 -11.50 5.40 3.43
CA HIS A 146 -11.46 6.30 4.57
C HIS A 146 -10.51 5.76 5.65
N ASP A 147 -9.66 6.63 6.20
CA ASP A 147 -8.71 6.27 7.25
C ASP A 147 -7.81 5.05 6.94
N SER A 148 -7.39 4.91 5.68
CA SER A 148 -6.56 3.78 5.23
C SER A 148 -5.13 4.17 4.79
N TYR A 149 -4.22 3.19 4.90
CA TYR A 149 -3.04 3.09 4.07
C TYR A 149 -3.37 2.21 2.86
N THR A 150 -3.37 2.79 1.67
CA THR A 150 -3.75 2.05 0.45
C THR A 150 -2.54 1.84 -0.46
N TYR A 151 -2.33 0.60 -0.90
CA TYR A 151 -1.34 0.24 -1.90
C TYR A 151 -2.06 -0.02 -3.24
N ALA A 152 -2.03 0.96 -4.13
CA ALA A 152 -2.65 0.88 -5.44
C ALA A 152 -1.68 0.27 -6.46
N VAL A 153 -1.99 -0.94 -6.92
CA VAL A 153 -1.24 -1.72 -7.90
C VAL A 153 -1.71 -1.34 -9.31
N TYR A 154 -0.86 -0.64 -10.04
CA TYR A 154 -1.05 -0.26 -11.43
C TYR A 154 -0.30 -1.20 -12.37
N SER A 155 -0.99 -1.74 -13.37
CA SER A 155 -0.43 -2.71 -14.32
C SER A 155 -1.17 -2.67 -15.67
N LYS A 156 -0.67 -3.41 -16.68
CA LYS A 156 -1.33 -3.53 -17.99
C LYS A 156 -2.41 -4.61 -18.03
N ILE A 157 -2.33 -5.58 -17.13
CA ILE A 157 -3.26 -6.72 -17.04
C ILE A 157 -3.86 -6.77 -15.64
N PRO A 158 -5.05 -7.34 -15.45
CA PRO A 158 -5.61 -7.54 -14.11
C PRO A 158 -4.67 -8.38 -13.23
N MET A 159 -4.23 -7.82 -12.11
CA MET A 159 -3.31 -8.48 -11.16
C MET A 159 -3.98 -8.89 -9.84
N GLY A 160 -5.28 -8.61 -9.65
CA GLY A 160 -5.97 -8.79 -8.37
C GLY A 160 -5.85 -10.19 -7.79
N VAL A 161 -6.09 -11.21 -8.61
CA VAL A 161 -5.95 -12.63 -8.20
C VAL A 161 -4.52 -12.94 -7.75
N SER A 162 -3.52 -12.47 -8.47
CA SER A 162 -2.10 -12.70 -8.14
C SER A 162 -1.71 -11.99 -6.84
N VAL A 163 -2.16 -10.76 -6.63
CA VAL A 163 -1.92 -9.99 -5.40
C VAL A 163 -2.55 -10.67 -4.20
N MET A 164 -3.84 -11.03 -4.29
CA MET A 164 -4.56 -11.69 -3.21
C MET A 164 -3.94 -13.05 -2.86
N ALA A 165 -3.58 -13.84 -3.87
CA ALA A 165 -2.91 -15.12 -3.66
C ALA A 165 -1.54 -14.97 -2.99
N HIS A 166 -0.76 -13.96 -3.39
CA HIS A 166 0.52 -13.65 -2.77
C HIS A 166 0.34 -13.29 -1.29
N LEU A 167 -0.56 -12.36 -0.98
CA LEU A 167 -0.83 -11.93 0.40
C LEU A 167 -1.37 -13.07 1.26
N ALA A 168 -2.26 -13.90 0.73
CA ALA A 168 -2.77 -15.08 1.44
C ALA A 168 -1.65 -16.08 1.75
N GLY A 169 -0.69 -16.28 0.84
CA GLY A 169 0.47 -17.15 1.06
C GLY A 169 1.49 -16.58 2.04
N ALA A 170 1.66 -15.25 2.08
CA ALA A 170 2.56 -14.56 3.01
C ALA A 170 1.96 -14.39 4.41
N ASN A 171 0.63 -14.43 4.55
CA ASN A 171 -0.07 -14.19 5.80
C ASN A 171 0.19 -15.31 6.83
N SER A 172 1.07 -15.05 7.80
CA SER A 172 1.33 -15.94 8.94
C SER A 172 0.30 -15.82 10.07
N GLY A 173 -0.87 -15.24 9.79
CA GLY A 173 -1.95 -15.01 10.75
C GLY A 173 -2.08 -13.57 11.26
N GLY A 174 -1.29 -12.63 10.72
CA GLY A 174 -1.28 -11.21 11.13
C GLY A 174 -2.37 -10.36 10.48
N TRP A 175 -2.94 -10.82 9.36
CA TRP A 175 -3.94 -10.06 8.60
C TRP A 175 -5.28 -10.78 8.53
N ASP A 176 -6.36 -10.02 8.57
CA ASP A 176 -7.69 -10.47 8.17
C ASP A 176 -7.97 -10.00 6.75
N LEU A 177 -7.77 -10.91 5.79
CA LEU A 177 -7.88 -10.59 4.36
C LEU A 177 -9.33 -10.78 3.91
N ALA A 178 -9.91 -9.76 3.27
CA ALA A 178 -11.19 -9.88 2.60
C ALA A 178 -11.15 -11.02 1.55
N ARG A 179 -12.23 -11.82 1.48
CA ARG A 179 -12.26 -13.00 0.61
C ARG A 179 -12.37 -12.65 -0.87
N GLU A 180 -13.01 -11.54 -1.18
CA GLU A 180 -13.32 -11.08 -2.53
C GLU A 180 -13.05 -9.57 -2.63
N PRO A 181 -12.59 -9.08 -3.79
CA PRO A 181 -12.46 -7.65 -4.01
C PRO A 181 -13.81 -7.00 -4.25
N ILE A 182 -13.95 -5.77 -3.76
CA ILE A 182 -15.02 -4.88 -4.18
C ILE A 182 -14.74 -4.46 -5.63
N ILE A 183 -15.73 -4.55 -6.51
CA ILE A 183 -15.57 -4.07 -7.87
C ILE A 183 -15.67 -2.54 -7.88
N GLY A 184 -14.56 -1.89 -8.22
CA GLY A 184 -14.49 -0.46 -8.43
C GLY A 184 -15.43 -0.06 -9.56
N VAL A 185 -16.44 0.74 -9.24
CA VAL A 185 -17.34 1.31 -10.23
C VAL A 185 -16.85 2.72 -10.54
N ILE A 186 -16.46 2.96 -11.80
CA ILE A 186 -16.32 4.32 -12.32
C ILE A 186 -17.72 4.92 -12.35
N LYS A 187 -18.10 5.62 -11.28
CA LYS A 187 -19.29 6.47 -11.33
C LYS A 187 -18.97 7.59 -12.33
N PRO A 188 -19.80 7.81 -13.36
CA PRO A 188 -19.58 8.94 -14.24
C PRO A 188 -19.58 10.21 -13.38
N LYS A 189 -18.51 11.01 -13.49
CA LYS A 189 -18.40 12.26 -12.75
C LYS A 189 -19.71 13.04 -12.94
N PRO A 190 -20.39 13.44 -11.85
CA PRO A 190 -21.59 14.23 -11.98
C PRO A 190 -21.27 15.47 -12.82
N PRO A 191 -22.12 15.82 -13.79
CA PRO A 191 -21.91 17.00 -14.61
C PRO A 191 -21.73 18.25 -13.73
N ILE A 192 -20.99 19.25 -14.23
CA ILE A 192 -20.57 20.44 -13.46
C ILE A 192 -21.73 21.08 -12.68
N TRP A 193 -22.93 21.14 -13.26
CA TRP A 193 -24.12 21.69 -12.60
C TRP A 193 -24.52 20.91 -11.34
N GLN A 194 -24.39 19.58 -11.34
CA GLN A 194 -24.73 18.73 -10.20
C GLN A 194 -23.69 18.85 -9.08
N ARG A 195 -22.42 19.07 -9.44
CA ARG A 195 -21.35 19.37 -8.47
C ARG A 195 -21.56 20.73 -7.80
N ILE A 196 -21.94 21.75 -8.57
CA ILE A 196 -22.30 23.08 -8.05
C ILE A 196 -23.52 22.97 -7.14
N TRP A 197 -24.55 22.23 -7.55
CA TRP A 197 -25.73 22.01 -6.74
C TRP A 197 -25.40 21.36 -5.40
N ASN A 198 -24.68 20.23 -5.41
CA ASN A 198 -24.30 19.53 -4.17
C ASN A 198 -23.49 20.41 -3.21
N TRP A 199 -22.69 21.36 -3.71
CA TRP A 199 -21.96 22.33 -2.87
C TRP A 199 -22.85 23.43 -2.28
N LEU A 200 -23.97 23.76 -2.93
CA LEU A 200 -24.91 24.78 -2.46
C LEU A 200 -25.94 24.24 -1.45
N VAL A 201 -26.24 22.94 -1.48
CA VAL A 201 -27.26 22.31 -0.63
C VAL A 201 -26.72 21.35 0.44
N GLY A 202 -25.42 21.07 0.45
CA GLY A 202 -24.73 20.31 1.49
C GLY A 202 -23.97 21.22 2.45
#